data_AF-A0A067R0H1-F1
#
_entry.id   AF-A0A067R0H1-F1
#
_cell.length_a   1.000
_cell.length_b   1.000
_cell.length_c   1.000
_cell.angle_alpha   90.00
_cell.angle_beta   90.00
_cell.angle_gamma   90.00
#
_symmetry.space_group_name_H-M   'P 1'
#
loop_
_entity.id
_entity.type
_entity.pdbx_description
1 polymer ?
#
loop_
_entity_poly.entity_id
_entity_poly.type
_entity_poly.pdbx_seq_one_letter_code
_entity_poly.pdbx_strand_id
1 'polypeptide(L)'
;MDCPLIALQQARSDESLCNNGDIHYQKNNSRVMDLIHTFYDNAKRQIINELDCIKRNGKNFYITLDEWSSKRNHRYFNINVHHFAEDFNLGLVPAMLRKH
;
A
#
# COMPACT_ATOMS: atom_id res chain seq x y z
N MET A 1 1.13 6.61 26.28
CA MET A 1 1.06 5.18 25.90
C MET A 1 1.33 5.15 24.42
N ASP A 2 2.60 4.98 24.09
CA ASP A 2 3.15 5.28 22.77
C ASP A 2 2.82 4.16 21.78
N CYS A 3 2.37 4.56 20.59
CA CYS A 3 2.23 3.66 19.47
C CYS A 3 3.63 3.17 19.08
N PRO A 4 3.87 1.86 19.01
CA PRO A 4 5.23 1.34 19.07
C PRO A 4 6.05 1.78 17.87
N LEU A 5 7.20 2.39 18.17
CA LEU A 5 8.31 2.78 17.29
C LEU A 5 8.98 1.59 16.57
N ILE A 6 8.29 0.46 16.43
CA ILE A 6 8.84 -0.83 15.96
C ILE A 6 8.80 -0.92 14.43
N ALA A 7 7.96 -0.14 13.74
CA ALA A 7 7.89 -0.16 12.27
C ALA A 7 9.11 0.48 11.58
N LEU A 8 9.80 1.43 12.24
CA LEU A 8 10.96 2.13 11.66
C LEU A 8 12.29 1.36 11.78
N GLN A 9 12.35 0.31 12.60
CA GLN A 9 13.55 -0.53 12.71
C GLN A 9 13.56 -1.71 11.73
N GLN A 10 12.41 -2.13 11.21
CA GLN A 10 12.34 -3.19 10.19
C GLN A 10 12.60 -2.69 8.76
N ALA A 11 12.41 -1.40 8.48
CA ALA A 11 12.80 -0.83 7.19
C ALA A 11 14.34 -0.76 6.99
N ARG A 12 15.13 -0.80 8.08
CA ARG A 12 16.61 -0.80 8.01
C ARG A 12 17.22 -2.21 7.89
N SER A 13 16.47 -3.27 8.18
CA SER A 13 16.95 -4.64 7.98
C SER A 13 16.80 -5.12 6.53
N ASP A 14 15.95 -4.47 5.74
CA ASP A 14 15.64 -4.89 4.36
C ASP A 14 16.65 -4.33 3.33
N GLU A 15 17.50 -3.35 3.70
CA GLU A 15 18.64 -2.90 2.87
C GLU A 15 19.73 -3.98 2.70
N SER A 16 19.68 -5.05 3.48
CA SER A 16 20.64 -6.17 3.40
C SER A 16 20.35 -7.15 2.26
N LEU A 17 19.21 -7.05 1.57
CA LEU A 17 18.87 -7.91 0.43
C LEU A 17 19.43 -7.42 -0.91
N CYS A 18 20.06 -6.25 -0.95
CA CYS A 18 20.56 -5.65 -2.20
C CYS A 18 22.07 -5.80 -2.43
N ASN A 19 22.80 -6.56 -1.61
CA ASN A 19 24.24 -6.74 -1.79
C ASN A 19 24.62 -8.19 -2.12
N ASN A 20 25.33 -8.31 -3.25
CA ASN A 20 26.10 -9.44 -3.77
C ASN A 20 25.36 -10.42 -4.70
N GLY A 21 25.54 -10.18 -6.00
CA GLY A 21 25.32 -11.17 -7.07
C GLY A 21 24.47 -10.61 -8.20
N ASP A 22 25.01 -10.64 -9.41
CA ASP A 22 24.32 -10.29 -10.65
C ASP A 22 22.88 -10.85 -10.65
N ILE A 23 21.88 -9.96 -10.62
CA ILE A 23 20.48 -10.36 -10.71
C ILE A 23 20.22 -10.78 -12.16
N HIS A 24 20.54 -12.04 -12.45
CA HIS A 24 20.12 -12.71 -13.67
C HIS A 24 18.59 -12.77 -13.66
N TYR A 25 17.96 -11.88 -14.42
CA TYR A 25 16.51 -11.74 -14.52
C TYR A 25 15.93 -12.99 -15.20
N GLN A 26 15.68 -14.06 -14.44
CA GLN A 26 14.94 -15.20 -14.97
C GLN A 26 13.48 -14.78 -15.14
N LYS A 27 13.09 -14.62 -16.41
CA LYS A 27 11.76 -14.26 -16.89
C LYS A 27 10.74 -15.38 -16.62
N ASN A 28 10.53 -15.71 -15.35
CA ASN A 28 9.43 -16.54 -14.88
C ASN A 28 8.42 -15.62 -14.19
N ASN A 29 7.41 -15.21 -14.96
CA ASN A 29 6.39 -14.25 -14.53
C ASN A 29 5.68 -14.63 -13.23
N SER A 30 5.61 -15.92 -12.89
CA SER A 30 5.00 -16.39 -11.63
C SER A 30 5.76 -15.89 -10.40
N ARG A 31 7.10 -16.00 -10.38
CA ARG A 31 7.91 -15.61 -9.20
C ARG A 31 7.90 -14.11 -8.94
N VAL A 32 7.80 -13.31 -10.01
CA VAL A 32 7.67 -11.84 -9.89
C VAL A 32 6.31 -11.47 -9.30
N MET A 33 5.23 -12.10 -9.76
CA MET A 33 3.91 -11.87 -9.20
C MET A 33 3.82 -12.31 -7.73
N ASP A 34 4.41 -13.46 -7.37
CA ASP A 34 4.47 -13.93 -5.99
C ASP A 34 5.20 -12.93 -5.09
N LEU A 35 6.30 -12.35 -5.57
CA LEU A 35 7.04 -11.31 -4.86
C LEU A 35 6.20 -10.05 -4.68
N ILE A 36 5.52 -9.59 -5.75
CA ILE A 36 4.63 -8.42 -5.71
C ILE A 36 3.47 -8.65 -4.72
N HIS A 37 2.85 -9.83 -4.74
CA HIS A 37 1.76 -10.16 -3.82
C HIS A 37 2.24 -10.21 -2.37
N THR A 38 3.39 -10.81 -2.12
CA THR A 38 3.98 -10.86 -0.78
C THR A 38 4.27 -9.45 -0.25
N PHE A 39 4.88 -8.60 -1.08
CA PHE A 39 5.14 -7.21 -0.73
C PHE A 39 3.83 -6.46 -0.45
N TYR A 40 2.84 -6.59 -1.34
CA TYR A 40 1.54 -5.95 -1.21
C TYR A 40 0.83 -6.35 0.09
N ASP A 41 0.81 -7.63 0.44
CA ASP A 41 0.17 -8.11 1.67
C ASP A 41 0.86 -7.59 2.93
N ASN A 42 2.19 -7.45 2.89
CA ASN A 42 2.95 -6.86 3.99
C ASN A 42 2.68 -5.36 4.12
N ALA A 43 2.75 -4.60 3.02
CA ALA A 43 2.44 -3.17 3.01
C ALA A 43 1.00 -2.91 3.48
N LYS A 44 0.03 -3.69 3.00
CA LYS A 44 -1.37 -3.60 3.42
C LYS A 44 -1.53 -3.78 4.93
N ARG A 45 -0.84 -4.77 5.51
CA ARG A 45 -0.90 -5.04 6.96
C ARG A 45 -0.31 -3.88 7.76
N GLN A 46 0.80 -3.30 7.30
CA GLN A 46 1.44 -2.15 7.92
C GLN A 46 0.51 -0.92 7.91
N ILE A 47 -0.04 -0.58 6.75
CA ILE A 47 -0.95 0.57 6.61
C ILE A 47 -2.20 0.39 7.48
N ILE A 48 -2.79 -0.82 7.54
CA ILE A 48 -3.94 -1.09 8.42
C ILE A 48 -3.58 -0.80 9.89
N ASN A 49 -2.42 -1.27 10.35
CA ASN A 49 -1.97 -1.05 11.72
C ASN A 49 -1.72 0.44 12.01
N GLU A 50 -1.16 1.18 11.06
CA GLU A 50 -0.93 2.62 11.17
C GLU A 50 -2.24 3.41 11.24
N LEU A 51 -3.20 3.12 10.37
CA LEU A 51 -4.52 3.74 10.39
C LEU A 51 -5.28 3.41 11.69
N ASP A 52 -5.20 2.17 12.18
CA ASP A 52 -5.76 1.78 13.46
C ASP A 52 -5.12 2.54 14.63
N CYS A 53 -3.80 2.75 14.58
CA CYS A 53 -3.08 3.54 15.56
C CYS A 53 -3.52 5.01 15.55
N ILE A 54 -3.60 5.63 14.36
CA ILE A 54 -4.08 7.01 14.17
C ILE A 54 -5.48 7.15 14.78
N LYS A 55 -6.39 6.22 14.45
CA LYS A 55 -7.76 6.18 14.97
C LYS A 55 -7.80 6.04 16.49
N ARG A 56 -7.04 5.11 17.08
CA ARG A 56 -7.01 4.89 18.55
C ARG A 56 -6.43 6.08 19.31
N ASN A 57 -5.50 6.81 18.70
CA ASN A 57 -4.91 8.02 19.29
C ASN A 57 -5.80 9.26 19.14
N GLY A 58 -7.02 9.13 18.60
CA GLY A 58 -7.95 10.24 18.40
C GLY A 58 -7.47 11.24 17.35
N LYS A 59 -6.54 10.85 16.47
CA LYS A 59 -6.05 11.69 15.38
C LYS A 59 -6.99 11.56 14.18
N ASN A 60 -7.19 12.67 13.48
CA ASN A 60 -7.94 12.70 12.23
C ASN A 60 -7.06 12.31 11.05
N PHE A 61 -7.70 11.74 10.04
CA PHE A 61 -7.17 11.57 8.69
C PHE A 61 -8.27 11.94 7.69
N TYR A 62 -7.87 12.34 6.50
CA TYR A 62 -8.76 12.72 5.41
C TYR A 62 -8.73 11.65 4.33
N ILE A 63 -9.82 11.48 3.60
CA ILE A 63 -9.89 10.57 2.46
C ILE A 63 -10.21 11.40 1.22
N THR A 64 -9.45 11.20 0.15
CA THR A 64 -9.76 11.72 -1.18
C THR A 64 -10.15 10.57 -2.12
N LEU A 65 -11.08 10.87 -3.01
CA LEU A 65 -11.55 9.95 -4.05
C LEU A 65 -11.34 10.63 -5.40
N ASP A 66 -10.34 10.18 -6.15
CA ASP A 66 -10.10 10.69 -7.49
C ASP A 66 -10.75 9.77 -8.52
N GLU A 67 -11.68 10.32 -9.30
CA GLU A 67 -12.28 9.56 -10.39
C GLU A 67 -11.31 9.45 -11.57
N TRP A 68 -11.09 8.22 -12.05
CA TRP A 68 -10.29 7.95 -13.23
C TRP A 68 -11.08 7.15 -14.26
N SER A 69 -10.95 7.53 -15.53
CA SER A 69 -11.55 6.80 -16.66
C SER A 69 -10.46 6.21 -17.54
N SER A 70 -10.50 4.90 -17.76
CA SER A 70 -9.58 4.23 -18.66
C SER A 70 -9.92 4.47 -20.13
N LYS A 71 -8.97 4.19 -21.03
CA LYS A 71 -9.19 4.23 -22.48
C LYS A 71 -10.33 3.31 -22.97
N ARG A 72 -10.71 2.30 -22.18
CA ARG A 72 -11.82 1.38 -22.46
C ARG A 72 -13.13 1.81 -21.80
N ASN A 73 -13.22 3.05 -21.34
CA ASN A 73 -14.39 3.60 -20.64
C ASN A 73 -14.73 2.84 -19.33
N HIS A 74 -13.72 2.24 -18.69
CA HIS A 74 -13.90 1.73 -17.33
C HIS A 74 -13.61 2.86 -16.35
N ARG A 75 -14.55 3.10 -15.44
CA ARG A 75 -14.42 4.11 -14.39
C ARG A 75 -13.88 3.48 -13.11
N TYR A 76 -13.00 4.19 -12.43
CA TYR A 76 -12.36 3.78 -11.18
C TYR A 76 -12.34 4.96 -10.21
N PHE A 77 -12.27 4.66 -8.92
CA PHE A 77 -11.90 5.63 -7.90
C PHE A 77 -10.52 5.26 -7.37
N ASN A 78 -9.57 6.18 -7.44
CA ASN A 78 -8.34 6.11 -6.66
C ASN A 78 -8.64 6.62 -5.26
N ILE A 79 -8.30 5.82 -4.25
CA ILE A 79 -8.55 6.17 -2.86
C ILE A 79 -7.22 6.55 -2.23
N ASN A 80 -7.10 7.78 -1.74
CA ASN A 80 -5.96 8.19 -0.94
C ASN A 80 -6.40 8.57 0.47
N VAL A 81 -5.54 8.27 1.45
CA VAL A 81 -5.68 8.72 2.83
C VAL A 81 -4.58 9.73 3.10
N HIS A 82 -4.96 10.87 3.66
CA HIS A 82 -4.04 11.92 4.05
C HIS A 82 -4.01 12.05 5.57
N HIS A 83 -2.83 11.90 6.15
CA HIS A 83 -2.57 12.22 7.54
C HIS A 83 -1.49 13.30 7.62
N PHE A 84 -1.45 14.06 8.71
CA PHE A 84 -0.55 15.22 8.85
C PHE A 84 0.93 14.90 8.57
N ALA A 85 1.37 13.68 8.85
CA ALA A 85 2.75 13.24 8.65
C ALA A 85 2.97 12.44 7.36
N GLU A 86 1.93 11.83 6.79
CA GLU A 86 2.09 10.82 5.75
C GLU A 86 0.80 10.63 4.93
N ASP A 87 0.99 10.36 3.64
CA ASP A 87 -0.08 10.08 2.69
C ASP A 87 0.00 8.62 2.23
N PHE A 88 -1.15 7.94 2.17
CA PHE A 88 -1.26 6.55 1.74
C PHE A 88 -2.16 6.45 0.51
N ASN A 89 -1.66 5.82 -0.55
CA ASN A 89 -2.51 5.39 -1.67
C ASN A 89 -3.06 3.99 -1.36
N LEU A 90 -4.38 3.88 -1.21
CA LEU A 90 -5.06 2.60 -0.90
C LEU A 90 -5.44 1.81 -2.16
N GLY A 91 -5.24 2.40 -3.34
CA GLY A 91 -5.39 1.78 -4.64
C GLY A 91 -6.64 2.23 -5.41
N LEU A 92 -6.81 1.59 -6.58
CA LEU A 92 -7.90 1.81 -7.51
C LEU A 92 -9.02 0.81 -7.29
N VAL A 93 -10.24 1.29 -7.05
CA VAL A 93 -11.46 0.47 -7.01
C VAL A 93 -12.33 0.73 -8.24
N PRO A 94 -12.92 -0.29 -8.87
CA PRO A 94 -13.86 -0.07 -9.97
C PRO A 94 -15.06 0.77 -9.49
N ALA A 95 -15.41 1.82 -10.24
CA ALA A 95 -16.54 2.69 -9.93
C ALA A 95 -17.90 2.08 -10.33
N MET A 96 -17.91 0.89 -10.94
CA MET A 96 -19.15 0.21 -11.31
C MET A 96 -19.91 -0.27 -10.06
N LEU A 97 -21.01 0.42 -9.76
CA LEU A 97 -22.10 -0.10 -8.93
C LEU A 97 -22.70 -1.31 -9.64
N ARG A 98 -22.71 -2.48 -8.99
CA ARG A 98 -23.54 -3.60 -9.40
C ARG A 98 -24.98 -3.09 -9.52
N LYS A 99 -25.58 -3.19 -10.70
CA LYS A 99 -27.04 -3.11 -10.81
C LYS A 99 -27.59 -4.31 -10.04
N HIS A 100 -28.32 -4.03 -8.97
CA HIS A 100 -29.13 -5.00 -8.26
C HIS A 100 -30.21 -5.57 -9.19
#